data_AF-A0AAW0T8V9-F1
#
_entry.id   AF-A0AAW0T8V9-F1
#
_cell.length_a   1.000
_cell.length_b   1.000
_cell.length_c   1.000
_cell.angle_alpha   90.00
_cell.angle_beta   90.00
_cell.angle_gamma   90.00
#
_symmetry.space_group_name_H-M   'P 1'
#
loop_
_entity.id
_entity.type
_entity.pdbx_description
1 polymer ?
#
loop_
_entity_poly.entity_id
_entity_poly.type
_entity_poly.pdbx_seq_one_letter_code
_entity_poly.pdbx_strand_id
1 'polypeptide(L)'
;MCLWIRFDKDMDEYVNSLGLFFYWNSTSVVMMASTLVMLNCFLGCCGSYFSNRPTIIVYMIFHGHHLHHAAGRGCLHAGQRRSVDIIQEYVGCCGGYSHNDYTDIHLPVPNTCRDQVTGNQYSDSCAEIFGQYLEVRTGWLAGLSLSLCFFQCFAMMISVCMYMALKERDEDRRM
;
A
#
# COMPACT_ATOMS: atom_id res chain seq x y z
N MET A 1 -10.22 6.60 2.65
CA MET A 1 -9.34 6.39 3.82
C MET A 1 -8.07 7.23 3.78
N CYS A 2 -7.34 7.28 2.65
CA CYS A 2 -6.08 8.05 2.56
C CYS A 2 -6.24 9.56 2.81
N LEU A 3 -7.40 10.14 2.48
CA LEU A 3 -7.68 11.56 2.75
C LEU A 3 -7.73 11.84 4.27
N TRP A 4 -8.35 10.96 5.06
CA TRP A 4 -8.49 11.12 6.50
C TRP A 4 -7.11 11.12 7.18
N ILE A 5 -6.26 10.15 6.82
CA ILE A 5 -4.89 10.02 7.33
C ILE A 5 -4.03 11.26 7.03
N ARG A 6 -4.33 11.98 5.95
CA ARG A 6 -3.59 13.18 5.55
C ARG A 6 -4.12 14.47 6.20
N PHE A 7 -5.39 14.50 6.60
CA PHE A 7 -6.01 15.66 7.25
C PHE A 7 -6.08 15.54 8.77
N ASP A 8 -5.57 14.44 9.32
CA ASP A 8 -5.40 14.26 10.74
C ASP A 8 -4.31 15.22 11.27
N LYS A 9 -4.72 16.20 12.07
CA LYS A 9 -3.84 17.27 12.58
C LYS A 9 -2.74 16.72 13.47
N ASP A 10 -3.04 15.70 14.27
CA ASP A 10 -2.08 15.10 15.18
C ASP A 10 -0.95 14.48 14.34
N MET A 11 -1.31 13.73 13.30
CA MET A 11 -0.36 13.09 12.39
C MET A 11 0.51 14.09 11.62
N ASP A 12 -0.04 15.23 11.17
CA ASP A 12 0.72 16.26 10.45
C ASP A 12 1.80 16.90 11.34
N GLU A 13 1.48 17.17 12.62
CA GLU A 13 2.44 17.71 13.58
C GLU A 13 3.57 16.71 13.88
N TYR A 14 3.24 15.43 14.07
CA TYR A 14 4.24 14.38 14.24
C TYR A 14 5.13 14.22 13.00
N VAL A 15 4.56 14.19 11.79
CA VAL A 15 5.31 13.99 10.54
C VAL A 15 6.26 15.16 10.27
N ASN A 16 5.81 16.40 10.53
CA ASN A 16 6.63 17.59 10.37
C ASN A 16 7.71 17.70 11.44
N SER A 17 7.39 17.38 12.70
CA SER A 17 8.34 17.41 13.82
C SER A 17 9.44 16.35 13.69
N LEU A 18 9.10 15.14 13.22
CA LEU A 18 10.05 14.04 13.03
C LEU A 18 10.70 14.03 11.64
N GLY A 19 10.35 14.96 10.73
CA GLY A 19 10.94 15.03 9.39
C GLY A 19 10.74 13.76 8.54
N LEU A 20 9.56 13.14 8.64
CA LEU A 20 9.21 11.87 7.99
C LEU A 20 8.83 12.05 6.51
N PHE A 21 9.75 12.60 5.69
CA PHE A 21 9.50 12.90 4.26
C PHE A 21 9.08 11.67 3.43
N PHE A 22 9.55 10.47 3.79
CA PHE A 22 9.16 9.22 3.14
C PHE A 22 7.67 8.90 3.32
N TYR A 23 7.11 9.20 4.49
CA TYR A 23 5.69 8.98 4.76
C TYR A 23 4.79 9.88 3.89
N TRP A 24 5.21 11.14 3.68
CA TRP A 24 4.53 12.08 2.80
C TRP A 24 4.50 11.62 1.33
N ASN A 25 5.62 11.09 0.85
CA ASN A 25 5.71 10.54 -0.51
C ASN A 25 4.84 9.30 -0.67
N SER A 26 4.81 8.42 0.35
CA SER A 26 4.00 7.20 0.33
C SER A 26 2.49 7.51 0.29
N THR A 27 2.01 8.38 1.16
CA THR A 27 0.58 8.76 1.21
C THR A 27 0.11 9.43 -0.08
N SER A 28 0.96 10.24 -0.72
CA SER A 28 0.67 10.88 -2.01
C SER A 28 0.45 9.88 -3.15
N VAL A 29 1.28 8.84 -3.21
CA VAL A 29 1.17 7.79 -4.24
C VAL A 29 -0.15 7.01 -4.12
N VAL A 30 -0.56 6.65 -2.90
CA VAL A 30 -1.81 5.89 -2.68
C VAL A 30 -3.05 6.71 -3.05
N MET A 31 -3.03 8.03 -2.80
CA MET A 31 -4.10 8.94 -3.23
C MET A 31 -4.21 9.00 -4.76
N MET A 32 -3.10 9.15 -5.47
CA MET A 32 -3.09 9.14 -6.94
C MET A 32 -3.56 7.80 -7.52
N ALA A 33 -3.17 6.67 -6.92
CA ALA A 33 -3.66 5.36 -7.34
C ALA A 33 -5.19 5.25 -7.16
N SER A 34 -5.71 5.73 -6.03
CA SER A 34 -7.15 5.68 -5.73
C SER A 34 -7.99 6.51 -6.70
N THR A 35 -7.53 7.71 -7.07
CA THR A 35 -8.23 8.55 -8.06
C THR A 35 -8.17 7.94 -9.45
N LEU A 36 -7.05 7.32 -9.83
CA LEU A 36 -6.94 6.58 -11.08
C LEU A 36 -7.90 5.39 -11.13
N VAL A 37 -8.04 4.62 -10.04
CA VAL A 37 -9.02 3.52 -9.97
C VAL A 37 -10.44 4.05 -10.15
N MET A 38 -10.79 5.17 -9.50
CA MET A 38 -12.11 5.79 -9.64
C MET A 38 -12.41 6.22 -11.09
N LEU A 39 -11.44 6.85 -11.77
CA LEU A 39 -11.56 7.22 -13.18
C LEU A 39 -11.72 5.97 -14.09
N ASN A 40 -10.99 4.89 -13.80
CA ASN A 40 -11.11 3.63 -14.52
C ASN A 40 -12.51 3.01 -14.37
N CYS A 41 -13.08 3.02 -13.16
CA CYS A 41 -14.44 2.55 -12.92
C CYS A 41 -15.46 3.36 -13.74
N PHE A 42 -15.31 4.69 -13.78
CA PHE A 42 -16.19 5.55 -14.56
C PHE A 42 -16.11 5.24 -16.06
N LEU A 43 -14.91 5.10 -16.61
CA LEU A 43 -14.71 4.75 -18.03
C LEU A 43 -15.25 3.36 -18.37
N GLY A 44 -15.12 2.37 -17.47
CA GLY A 44 -15.69 1.05 -17.65
C GLY A 44 -17.22 1.07 -17.70
N CYS A 45 -17.88 1.79 -16.79
CA CYS A 45 -19.33 1.95 -16.77
C CYS A 45 -19.83 2.70 -18.02
N CYS A 46 -19.23 3.83 -18.35
CA CYS A 46 -19.59 4.61 -19.53
C CYS A 46 -19.34 3.83 -20.83
N GLY A 47 -18.22 3.11 -20.93
CA GLY A 47 -17.90 2.28 -22.10
C GLY A 47 -18.92 1.16 -22.33
N SER A 48 -19.36 0.52 -21.24
CA SER A 48 -20.42 -0.51 -21.29
C SER A 48 -21.77 0.08 -21.68
N TYR A 49 -22.15 1.22 -21.11
CA TYR A 49 -23.45 1.85 -21.36
C TYR A 49 -23.56 2.45 -22.77
N PHE A 50 -22.56 3.22 -23.22
CA PHE A 50 -22.59 3.89 -24.51
C PHE A 50 -22.16 2.98 -25.68
N SER A 51 -21.80 1.72 -25.42
CA SER A 51 -21.30 0.75 -26.42
C SER A 51 -20.19 1.35 -27.31
N ASN A 52 -19.36 2.22 -26.73
CA ASN A 52 -18.38 3.00 -27.47
C ASN A 52 -17.02 2.30 -27.42
N ARG A 53 -16.63 1.68 -28.54
CA ARG A 53 -15.38 0.91 -28.70
C ARG A 53 -14.11 1.62 -28.20
N PRO A 54 -13.81 2.89 -28.57
CA PRO A 54 -12.61 3.57 -28.09
C PRO A 54 -12.58 3.72 -26.56
N THR A 55 -13.72 3.92 -25.91
CA THR A 55 -13.79 4.06 -24.45
C THR A 55 -13.35 2.78 -23.74
N ILE A 56 -13.68 1.61 -24.30
CA ILE A 56 -13.30 0.30 -23.74
C ILE A 56 -11.81 0.01 -23.95
N ILE A 57 -11.23 0.39 -25.10
CA ILE A 57 -9.78 0.27 -25.35
C ILE A 57 -9.00 1.14 -24.35
N VAL A 58 -9.45 2.37 -24.14
CA VAL A 58 -8.83 3.29 -23.17
C VAL A 58 -8.88 2.69 -21.76
N TYR A 59 -10.04 2.17 -21.34
CA TYR A 59 -10.18 1.44 -20.08
C TYR A 59 -9.17 0.28 -19.94
N MET A 60 -9.01 -0.56 -20.96
CA MET A 60 -8.08 -1.71 -20.91
C MET A 60 -6.61 -1.28 -20.76
N ILE A 61 -6.19 -0.21 -21.42
CA ILE A 61 -4.82 0.30 -21.35
C ILE A 61 -4.52 0.84 -19.95
N PHE A 62 -5.40 1.69 -19.41
CA PHE A 62 -5.24 2.23 -18.06
C PHE A 62 -5.27 1.13 -17.00
N HIS A 63 -6.14 0.15 -17.18
CA HIS A 63 -6.24 -0.98 -16.29
C HIS A 63 -4.98 -1.85 -16.28
N GLY A 64 -4.46 -2.19 -17.47
CA GLY A 64 -3.21 -2.95 -17.61
C GLY A 64 -2.00 -2.23 -17.00
N HIS A 65 -1.88 -0.92 -17.19
CA HIS A 65 -0.81 -0.12 -16.57
C HIS A 65 -0.92 -0.12 -15.05
N HIS A 66 -2.13 -0.01 -14.50
CA HIS A 66 -2.37 -0.08 -13.06
C HIS A 66 -1.98 -1.43 -12.47
N LEU A 67 -2.33 -2.55 -13.13
CA LEU A 67 -1.97 -3.89 -12.68
C LEU A 67 -0.45 -4.13 -12.69
N HIS A 68 0.25 -3.65 -13.72
CA HIS A 68 1.71 -3.73 -13.78
C HIS A 68 2.37 -2.90 -12.65
N HIS A 69 1.83 -1.72 -12.35
CA HIS A 69 2.34 -0.87 -11.26
C HIS A 69 2.06 -1.46 -9.88
N ALA A 70 0.88 -2.06 -9.68
CA ALA A 70 0.52 -2.78 -8.46
C ALA A 70 1.42 -4.00 -8.22
N ALA A 71 1.72 -4.78 -9.27
CA ALA A 71 2.62 -5.93 -9.19
C ALA A 71 4.09 -5.51 -8.98
N GLY A 72 4.53 -4.39 -9.58
CA GLY A 72 5.92 -3.90 -9.49
C GLY A 72 6.27 -3.16 -8.19
N ARG A 73 5.29 -2.83 -7.34
CA ARG A 73 5.52 -2.14 -6.05
C ARG A 73 5.14 -2.98 -4.83
N GLY A 74 4.80 -4.26 -5.02
CA GLY A 74 4.57 -5.20 -3.94
C GLY A 74 5.84 -5.45 -3.13
N CYS A 75 5.95 -4.76 -2.00
CA CYS A 75 6.77 -5.09 -0.84
C CYS A 75 8.25 -5.45 -1.11
N LEU A 76 9.10 -4.46 -1.36
CA LEU A 76 10.50 -4.54 -0.95
C LEU A 76 11.11 -3.14 -0.78
N HIS A 77 10.89 -2.51 0.37
CA HIS A 77 11.71 -1.38 0.79
C HIS A 77 12.15 -1.61 2.23
N ALA A 78 13.17 -2.46 2.39
CA ALA A 78 13.91 -2.59 3.64
C ALA A 78 14.87 -1.40 3.74
N GLY A 79 14.56 -0.44 4.60
CA GLY A 79 15.52 0.62 4.91
C GLY A 79 14.93 1.86 5.56
N GLN A 80 14.72 1.83 6.88
CA GLN A 80 14.55 3.06 7.66
C GLN A 80 15.07 2.92 9.09
N ARG A 81 16.25 3.51 9.38
CA ARG A 81 16.83 3.55 10.74
C ARG A 81 15.98 4.36 11.73
N ARG A 82 15.21 5.35 11.26
CA ARG A 82 14.42 6.27 12.10
C ARG A 82 13.06 5.71 12.53
N SER A 83 12.53 4.71 11.81
CA SER A 83 11.28 4.04 12.19
C SER A 83 11.48 3.08 13.36
N VAL A 84 12.70 2.56 13.53
CA VAL A 84 13.03 1.59 14.59
C VAL A 84 12.88 2.21 15.97
N ASP A 85 13.26 3.48 16.14
CA ASP A 85 13.18 4.17 17.44
C ASP A 85 11.72 4.28 17.95
N ILE A 86 10.78 4.63 17.06
CA ILE A 86 9.35 4.74 17.38
C ILE A 86 8.77 3.36 17.70
N ILE A 87 9.16 2.33 16.93
CA ILE A 87 8.68 0.96 17.13
C ILE A 87 9.15 0.42 18.49
N GLN A 88 10.41 0.67 18.85
CA GLN A 88 10.98 0.22 20.12
C GLN A 88 10.25 0.82 21.32
N GLU A 89 9.93 2.12 21.27
CA GLU A 89 9.19 2.79 22.34
C GLU A 89 7.71 2.38 22.40
N TYR A 90 7.05 2.24 21.24
CA TYR A 90 5.61 1.92 21.18
C TYR A 90 5.29 0.45 21.48
N VAL A 91 6.15 -0.46 21.03
CA VAL A 91 5.96 -1.92 21.18
C VAL A 91 6.64 -2.46 22.43
N GLY A 92 7.68 -1.78 22.94
CA GLY A 92 8.44 -2.26 24.09
C GLY A 92 9.37 -3.41 23.75
N CYS A 93 10.17 -3.25 22.69
CA CYS A 93 11.09 -4.28 22.18
C CYS A 93 12.47 -3.66 21.90
N CYS A 94 13.50 -4.47 21.66
CA CYS A 94 14.83 -3.95 21.34
C CYS A 94 15.57 -4.71 20.23
N GLY A 95 16.24 -3.94 19.36
CA GLY A 95 17.00 -4.49 18.25
C GLY A 95 16.11 -5.13 17.18
N GLY A 96 16.71 -5.80 16.21
CA GLY A 96 15.98 -6.65 15.26
C GLY A 96 15.63 -7.98 15.93
N TYR A 97 16.65 -8.68 16.42
CA TYR A 97 16.57 -9.94 17.14
C TYR A 97 16.88 -9.78 18.63
N SER A 98 17.80 -8.88 19.00
CA SER A 98 18.18 -8.62 20.39
C SER A 98 18.90 -7.28 20.53
N HIS A 99 19.07 -6.76 21.74
CA HIS A 99 19.87 -5.56 22.00
C HIS A 99 21.33 -5.71 21.57
N ASN A 100 21.83 -6.94 21.53
CA ASN A 100 23.17 -7.26 21.06
C ASN A 100 23.37 -6.82 19.61
N ASP A 101 22.32 -6.71 18.80
CA ASP A 101 22.40 -6.22 17.41
C ASP A 101 23.05 -4.83 17.32
N TYR A 102 22.90 -3.99 18.35
CA TYR A 102 23.59 -2.70 18.44
C TYR A 102 25.04 -2.84 18.89
N THR A 103 25.31 -3.76 19.81
CA THR A 103 26.65 -4.00 20.37
C THR A 103 27.57 -4.65 19.34
N ASP A 104 27.05 -5.57 18.53
CA ASP A 104 27.76 -6.26 17.46
C ASP A 104 28.21 -5.31 16.34
N ILE A 105 27.41 -4.28 16.07
CA ILE A 105 27.75 -3.21 15.12
C ILE A 105 28.48 -2.03 15.77
N HIS A 106 28.91 -2.17 17.03
CA HIS A 106 29.61 -1.13 17.81
C HIS A 106 28.84 0.20 17.92
N LEU A 107 27.51 0.14 17.93
CA LEU A 107 26.64 1.28 18.21
C LEU A 107 26.15 1.25 19.66
N PRO A 108 26.01 2.41 20.31
CA PRO A 108 25.37 2.47 21.63
C PRO A 108 23.88 2.12 21.51
N VAL A 109 23.39 1.32 22.46
CA VAL A 109 21.97 0.99 22.56
C VAL A 109 21.16 2.27 22.83
N PRO A 110 20.15 2.60 22.01
CA PRO A 110 19.37 3.82 22.17
C PRO A 110 18.48 3.79 23.42
N ASN A 111 18.15 4.95 23.97
CA ASN A 111 17.30 5.07 25.17
C ASN A 111 15.85 4.59 24.94
N THR A 112 15.38 4.52 23.69
CA THR A 112 14.08 3.97 23.28
C THR A 112 13.94 2.46 23.57
N CYS A 113 15.07 1.77 23.72
CA CYS A 113 15.14 0.35 24.04
C CYS A 113 15.12 0.10 25.58
N ARG A 114 14.90 1.15 26.38
CA ARG A 114 14.75 1.05 27.84
C ARG A 114 13.35 1.44 28.26
N ASP A 115 12.82 0.71 29.23
CA ASP A 115 11.57 1.05 29.91
C ASP A 115 11.78 2.32 30.75
N GLN A 116 10.91 3.32 30.54
CA GLN A 116 10.96 4.61 31.24
C GLN A 116 10.64 4.48 32.74
N VAL A 117 9.98 3.39 33.17
CA VAL A 117 9.58 3.14 34.56
C VAL A 117 10.66 2.35 35.30
N THR A 118 11.13 1.24 34.72
CA THR A 118 12.10 0.34 35.39
C THR A 118 13.55 0.63 35.06
N GLY A 119 13.85 1.34 33.97
CA GLY A 119 15.21 1.63 33.48
C GLY A 119 15.94 0.42 32.86
N ASN A 120 15.29 -0.75 32.89
CA ASN A 120 15.79 -2.00 32.32
C ASN A 120 15.62 -2.01 30.80
N GLN A 121 16.42 -2.82 30.11
CA GLN A 121 16.41 -2.93 28.65
C GLN A 121 15.42 -4.03 28.20
N TYR A 122 14.69 -3.83 27.10
CA TYR A 122 13.66 -4.78 26.62
C TYR A 122 14.25 -6.04 25.97
N SER A 123 14.09 -7.22 26.59
CA SER A 123 14.71 -8.45 26.09
C SER A 123 14.08 -9.07 24.85
N ASP A 124 12.94 -8.56 24.42
CA ASP A 124 12.17 -9.14 23.33
C ASP A 124 12.59 -8.59 21.96
N SER A 125 12.56 -9.47 20.95
CA SER A 125 12.86 -9.14 19.56
C SER A 125 11.77 -8.24 18.97
N CYS A 126 12.17 -7.08 18.41
CA CYS A 126 11.21 -6.28 17.67
C CYS A 126 10.73 -6.98 16.40
N ALA A 127 11.57 -7.75 15.69
CA ALA A 127 11.15 -8.42 14.46
C ALA A 127 10.00 -9.42 14.70
N GLU A 128 10.06 -10.16 15.80
CA GLU A 128 9.03 -11.16 16.15
C GLU A 128 7.73 -10.50 16.62
N ILE A 129 7.79 -9.66 17.67
CA ILE A 129 6.60 -9.05 18.26
C ILE A 129 5.93 -8.10 17.26
N PHE A 130 6.71 -7.26 16.58
CA PHE A 130 6.16 -6.34 15.59
C PHE A 130 5.57 -7.09 14.39
N GLY A 131 6.17 -8.22 14.00
CA GLY A 131 5.63 -9.10 12.97
C GLY A 131 4.23 -9.61 13.33
N GLN A 132 4.08 -10.17 14.54
CA GLN A 132 2.78 -10.63 15.05
C GLN A 132 1.76 -9.49 15.18
N TYR A 133 2.21 -8.31 15.63
CA TYR A 133 1.36 -7.13 15.73
C TYR A 133 0.84 -6.68 14.36
N LEU A 134 1.70 -6.67 13.34
CA LEU A 134 1.33 -6.35 11.98
C LEU A 134 0.43 -7.42 11.37
N GLU A 135 0.70 -8.71 11.59
CA GLU A 135 -0.07 -9.80 11.01
C GLU A 135 -1.55 -9.72 11.41
N VAL A 136 -1.84 -9.55 12.69
CA VAL A 136 -3.22 -9.45 13.20
C VAL A 136 -3.90 -8.17 12.71
N ARG A 137 -3.19 -7.03 12.70
CA ARG A 137 -3.79 -5.73 12.35
C ARG A 137 -3.83 -5.41 10.87
N THR A 138 -2.98 -6.02 10.05
CA THR A 138 -2.89 -5.75 8.60
C THR A 138 -3.30 -6.94 7.75
N GLY A 139 -3.43 -8.14 8.32
CA GLY A 139 -3.84 -9.34 7.59
C GLY A 139 -5.17 -9.18 6.87
N TRP A 140 -6.16 -8.54 7.51
CA TRP A 140 -7.45 -8.26 6.87
C TRP A 140 -7.35 -7.27 5.70
N LEU A 141 -6.43 -6.29 5.77
CA LEU A 141 -6.16 -5.36 4.66
C LEU A 141 -5.51 -6.08 3.47
N ALA A 142 -4.56 -6.98 3.74
CA ALA A 142 -3.94 -7.81 2.71
C ALA A 142 -4.96 -8.77 2.06
N GLY A 143 -5.87 -9.34 2.85
CA GLY A 143 -6.96 -10.16 2.33
C GLY A 143 -7.93 -9.37 1.44
N LEU A 144 -8.31 -8.16 1.86
CA LEU A 144 -9.15 -7.26 1.05
C LEU A 144 -8.45 -6.87 -0.25
N SER A 145 -7.16 -6.52 -0.21
CA SER A 145 -6.42 -6.13 -1.41
C SER A 145 -6.30 -7.27 -2.41
N LEU A 146 -6.00 -8.49 -1.96
CA LEU A 146 -5.96 -9.68 -2.82
C LEU A 146 -7.31 -9.99 -3.44
N SER A 147 -8.39 -9.88 -2.66
CA SER A 147 -9.76 -10.09 -3.15
C SER A 147 -10.12 -9.05 -4.22
N LEU A 148 -9.75 -7.79 -4.01
CA LEU A 148 -9.94 -6.72 -5.01
C LEU A 148 -9.16 -7.00 -6.29
N CYS A 149 -7.91 -7.45 -6.19
CA CYS A 149 -7.11 -7.85 -7.36
C CYS A 149 -7.79 -8.99 -8.14
N PHE A 150 -8.40 -9.96 -7.46
CA PHE A 150 -9.14 -11.05 -8.12
C PHE A 150 -10.35 -10.54 -8.90
N PHE A 151 -11.20 -9.71 -8.28
CA PHE A 151 -12.34 -9.08 -8.97
C PHE A 151 -11.90 -8.22 -10.15
N GLN A 152 -10.75 -7.58 -10.00
CA GLN A 152 -10.20 -6.71 -11.01
C GLN A 152 -9.73 -7.47 -12.26
N CYS A 153 -9.15 -8.66 -12.09
CA CYS A 153 -8.86 -9.59 -13.20
C CYS A 153 -10.14 -10.06 -13.90
N PHE A 154 -11.20 -10.32 -13.14
CA PHE A 154 -12.50 -10.71 -13.72
C PHE A 154 -13.14 -9.59 -14.54
N ALA A 155 -13.05 -8.33 -14.09
CA ALA A 155 -13.51 -7.17 -14.84
C ALA A 155 -12.77 -6.99 -16.18
N MET A 156 -11.47 -7.31 -16.21
CA MET A 156 -10.69 -7.32 -17.46
C MET A 156 -11.18 -8.40 -18.42
N MET A 157 -11.42 -9.62 -17.94
CA MET A 157 -11.96 -10.71 -18.76
C MET A 157 -13.29 -10.33 -19.40
N ILE A 158 -14.23 -9.78 -18.62
CA ILE A 158 -15.52 -9.32 -19.13
C ILE A 158 -15.33 -8.22 -20.19
N SER A 159 -14.43 -7.29 -19.94
CA SER A 159 -14.17 -6.19 -20.86
C SER A 159 -13.60 -6.68 -22.20
N VAL A 160 -12.76 -7.71 -22.20
CA VAL A 160 -12.27 -8.38 -23.42
C VAL A 160 -13.40 -9.06 -24.17
N CYS A 161 -14.27 -9.79 -23.47
CA CYS A 161 -15.46 -10.39 -24.09
C CYS A 161 -16.36 -9.33 -24.72
N MET A 162 -16.62 -8.22 -24.01
CA MET A 162 -17.44 -7.11 -24.52
C MET A 162 -16.80 -6.42 -25.71
N TYR A 163 -15.46 -6.25 -25.71
CA TYR A 163 -14.73 -5.71 -26.84
C TYR A 163 -14.86 -6.58 -28.08
N MET A 164 -14.72 -7.91 -27.94
CA MET A 164 -14.88 -8.85 -29.05
C MET A 164 -16.31 -8.82 -29.61
N ALA A 165 -17.32 -8.82 -28.73
CA ALA A 165 -18.73 -8.72 -29.14
C ALA A 165 -19.02 -7.40 -29.86
N LEU A 166 -18.44 -6.29 -29.39
CA LEU A 166 -18.56 -5.03 -30.10
C LEU A 166 -17.83 -5.07 -31.42
N LYS A 167 -16.63 -5.68 -31.50
CA LYS A 167 -15.82 -5.81 -32.73
C LYS A 167 -16.61 -6.49 -33.86
N GLU A 168 -17.30 -7.57 -33.54
CA GLU A 168 -18.17 -8.29 -34.47
C GLU A 168 -19.32 -7.38 -34.97
N ARG A 169 -19.99 -6.65 -34.07
CA ARG A 169 -21.12 -5.77 -34.41
C ARG A 169 -20.84 -4.64 -35.42
N ASP A 170 -19.66 -4.02 -35.43
CA ASP A 170 -19.34 -3.04 -36.50
C ASP A 170 -18.70 -3.69 -37.73
N GLU A 171 -18.17 -4.92 -37.63
CA GLU A 171 -17.80 -5.66 -38.85
C GLU A 171 -19.09 -5.98 -39.63
N ASP A 172 -20.13 -6.45 -38.95
CA ASP A 172 -21.47 -6.63 -39.52
C ASP A 172 -22.06 -5.34 -40.09
N ARG A 173 -21.88 -4.19 -39.41
CA ARG A 173 -22.39 -2.89 -39.89
C ARG A 173 -21.66 -2.39 -41.15
N ARG A 174 -20.43 -2.84 -41.40
CA ARG A 174 -19.61 -2.40 -42.55
C ARG A 174 -19.83 -3.22 -43.81
N MET A 175 -20.45 -4.41 -43.71
CA MET A 175 -20.85 -5.24 -44.83
C MET A 175 -22.21 -4.78 -45.38
#